data_AF-A0AA36HXC9-F1
#
_entry.id   AF-A0AA36HXC9-F1
#
_cell.length_a   1.000
_cell.length_b   1.000
_cell.length_c   1.000
_cell.angle_alpha   90.00
_cell.angle_beta   90.00
_cell.angle_gamma   90.00
#
_symmetry.space_group_name_H-M   'P 1'
#
loop_
_entity.id
_entity.type
_entity.pdbx_description
1 polymer ?
#
loop_
_entity_poly.entity_id
_entity_poly.type
_entity_poly.pdbx_seq_one_letter_code
_entity_poly.pdbx_strand_id
1 'polypeptide(L)'
;MKRAADGQAVTDDKRKVVIQGFDKKSGLGQSLAEALERGMLKVACPKGESLNGEQYKAYKYQYKRLCTHLRRNGSLAEKLRSGELDPEQVASLQDEALMAESQKSELQQFRQESLQEALGITAEDSAHWTPSDQFACPRCECNKCVYIQSFKGFHSHDDNNQEPVITIRCTSCKHLWKEDEVEGGRMAAGSFEDCNGVVKTERSEAPAIWGGEDRAEPWLLPASS
;
A
#
# COMPACT_ATOMS: atom_id res chain seq x y z
N MET A 1 -11.69 32.87 44.84
CA MET A 1 -11.40 32.14 43.58
C MET A 1 -11.74 33.05 42.42
N LYS A 2 -10.74 33.65 41.77
CA LYS A 2 -10.91 34.63 40.69
C LYS A 2 -11.32 33.89 39.42
N ARG A 3 -12.47 34.25 38.85
CA ARG A 3 -12.90 33.83 37.50
C ARG A 3 -11.92 34.44 36.48
N ALA A 4 -11.21 33.61 35.74
CA ALA A 4 -10.52 34.04 34.53
C ALA A 4 -11.59 34.33 33.48
N ALA A 5 -11.75 35.61 33.14
CA ALA A 5 -12.51 36.02 31.98
C ALA A 5 -11.63 35.75 30.76
N ASP A 6 -11.88 34.61 30.08
CA ASP A 6 -11.25 34.31 28.80
C ASP A 6 -11.72 35.34 27.77
N GLY A 7 -10.74 36.04 27.21
CA GLY A 7 -10.93 37.05 26.17
C GLY A 7 -11.51 36.41 24.91
N GLN A 8 -12.77 36.74 24.60
CA GLN A 8 -13.33 36.51 23.27
C GLN A 8 -12.57 37.36 22.26
N ALA A 9 -11.55 36.74 21.67
CA ALA A 9 -10.79 37.27 20.56
C ALA A 9 -11.75 37.55 19.39
N VAL A 10 -11.66 38.78 18.85
CA VAL A 10 -12.30 39.19 17.59
C VAL A 10 -12.03 38.10 16.55
N THR A 11 -13.08 37.38 16.15
CA THR A 11 -12.97 36.33 15.14
C THR A 11 -12.81 37.00 13.78
N ASP A 12 -11.63 36.84 13.18
CA ASP A 12 -11.35 37.20 11.79
C ASP A 12 -12.46 36.63 10.88
N ASP A 13 -12.93 37.40 9.90
CA ASP A 13 -14.07 37.03 9.06
C ASP A 13 -13.85 35.70 8.33
N LYS A 14 -12.59 35.35 8.04
CA LYS A 14 -12.20 34.05 7.50
C LYS A 14 -12.57 32.88 8.42
N ARG A 15 -12.46 33.08 9.74
CA ARG A 15 -12.77 32.06 10.75
C ARG A 15 -14.27 31.85 10.88
N LYS A 16 -15.06 32.94 10.82
CA LYS A 16 -16.53 32.87 10.82
C LYS A 16 -17.07 32.04 9.65
N VAL A 17 -16.47 32.19 8.47
CA VAL A 17 -16.84 31.38 7.29
C VAL A 17 -16.60 29.89 7.51
N VAL A 18 -15.53 29.51 8.22
CA VAL A 18 -15.24 28.12 8.55
C VAL A 18 -16.25 27.56 9.56
N ILE A 19 -16.55 28.31 10.62
CA ILE A 19 -17.53 27.92 11.64
C ILE A 19 -18.91 27.71 11.00
N GLN A 20 -19.39 28.67 10.20
CA GLN A 20 -20.64 28.52 9.45
C GLN A 20 -20.59 27.36 8.46
N GLY A 21 -19.41 27.09 7.91
CA GLY A 21 -19.17 25.98 7.01
C GLY A 21 -19.37 24.62 7.68
N PHE A 22 -18.89 24.44 8.91
CA PHE A 22 -19.12 23.22 9.69
C PHE A 22 -20.58 23.08 10.11
N ASP A 23 -21.20 24.18 10.54
CA ASP A 23 -22.62 24.17 10.93
C ASP A 23 -23.52 23.76 9.77
N LYS A 24 -23.36 24.38 8.60
CA LYS A 24 -24.19 24.09 7.42
C LYS A 24 -23.89 22.76 6.75
N LYS A 25 -22.62 22.35 6.65
CA LYS A 25 -22.23 21.16 5.86
C LYS A 25 -22.16 19.88 6.67
N SER A 26 -21.86 19.99 7.97
CA SER A 26 -21.69 18.85 8.86
C SER A 26 -22.85 18.71 9.85
N GLY A 27 -23.77 19.69 9.90
CA GLY A 27 -24.90 19.70 10.84
C GLY A 27 -24.45 19.76 12.31
N LEU A 28 -23.22 20.24 12.54
CA LEU A 28 -22.63 20.34 13.87
C LEU A 28 -23.05 21.68 14.48
N GLY A 29 -23.68 21.65 15.65
CA GLY A 29 -24.11 22.89 16.31
C GLY A 29 -22.96 23.89 16.52
N GLN A 30 -23.29 25.17 16.52
CA GLN A 30 -22.33 26.28 16.53
C GLN A 30 -21.20 26.14 17.58
N SER A 31 -21.53 25.69 18.80
CA SER A 31 -20.53 25.50 19.87
C SER A 31 -19.47 24.45 19.52
N LEU A 32 -19.87 23.33 18.90
CA LEU A 32 -18.94 22.29 18.46
C LEU A 32 -18.12 22.74 17.26
N ALA A 33 -18.74 23.50 16.33
CA ALA A 33 -18.05 24.08 15.19
C ALA A 33 -16.95 25.07 15.62
N GLU A 34 -17.21 25.88 16.66
CA GLU A 34 -16.21 26.78 17.26
C GLU A 34 -15.08 26.00 17.93
N ALA A 35 -15.38 24.91 18.65
CA ALA A 35 -14.36 24.08 19.28
C ALA A 35 -13.46 23.36 18.26
N LEU A 36 -14.05 22.82 17.19
CA LEU A 36 -13.30 22.23 16.07
C LEU A 36 -12.39 23.27 15.40
N GLU A 37 -12.90 24.49 15.19
CA GLU A 37 -12.11 25.56 14.60
C GLU A 37 -10.91 25.93 15.48
N ARG A 38 -11.08 25.99 16.80
CA ARG A 38 -9.97 26.22 17.74
C ARG A 38 -8.93 25.11 17.66
N GLY A 39 -9.35 23.85 17.60
CA GLY A 39 -8.45 22.70 17.42
C GLY A 39 -7.65 22.80 16.12
N MET A 40 -8.32 23.11 15.01
CA MET A 40 -7.67 23.30 13.72
C MET A 40 -6.68 24.47 13.71
N LEU A 41 -7.04 25.58 14.36
CA LEU A 41 -6.16 26.74 14.47
C LEU A 41 -4.89 26.41 15.25
N LYS A 42 -5.01 25.65 16.36
CA LYS A 42 -3.84 25.18 17.13
C LYS A 42 -2.90 24.31 16.30
N VAL A 43 -3.46 23.45 15.43
CA VAL A 43 -2.66 22.59 14.55
C VAL A 43 -2.00 23.38 13.41
N ALA A 44 -2.72 24.32 12.80
CA ALA A 44 -2.19 25.12 11.69
C ALA A 44 -1.21 26.21 12.14
N CYS A 45 -1.42 26.76 13.34
CA CYS A 45 -0.64 27.85 13.93
C CYS A 45 -0.23 27.52 15.39
N PRO A 46 0.68 26.56 15.62
CA PRO A 46 1.07 26.16 16.97
C PRO A 46 1.74 27.29 17.77
N LYS A 47 2.37 28.24 17.08
CA LYS A 47 3.05 29.41 17.67
C LYS A 47 2.14 30.63 17.87
N GLY A 48 0.85 30.53 17.53
CA GLY A 48 -0.09 31.66 17.60
C GLY A 48 0.14 32.73 16.53
N GLU A 49 0.79 32.38 15.42
CA GLU A 49 1.04 33.28 14.29
C GLU A 49 -0.25 33.64 13.53
N SER A 50 -0.26 34.82 12.92
CA SER A 50 -1.39 35.29 12.10
C SER A 50 -1.67 34.38 10.91
N LEU A 51 -2.96 34.22 10.59
CA LEU A 51 -3.47 33.32 9.55
C LEU A 51 -3.22 33.85 8.13
N ASN A 52 -1.95 33.90 7.72
CA ASN A 52 -1.50 34.46 6.44
C ASN A 52 -0.78 33.41 5.58
N GLY A 53 -0.68 33.65 4.28
CA GLY A 53 0.16 32.86 3.36
C GLY A 53 -0.01 31.34 3.46
N GLU A 54 1.05 30.68 3.94
CA GLU A 54 1.16 29.21 4.03
C GLU A 54 0.33 28.63 5.17
N GLN A 55 0.29 29.29 6.34
CA GLN A 55 -0.54 28.90 7.48
C GLN A 55 -2.02 28.90 7.09
N TYR A 56 -2.45 29.89 6.29
CA TYR A 56 -3.82 29.93 5.76
C TYR A 56 -4.12 28.75 4.82
N LYS A 57 -3.15 28.35 3.99
CA LYS A 57 -3.31 27.18 3.10
C LYS A 57 -3.43 25.89 3.92
N ALA A 58 -2.58 25.70 4.93
CA ALA A 58 -2.64 24.56 5.83
C ALA A 58 -3.97 24.51 6.60
N TYR A 59 -4.43 25.64 7.13
CA TYR A 59 -5.72 25.77 7.80
C TYR A 59 -6.90 25.41 6.88
N LYS A 60 -6.91 25.93 5.64
CA LYS A 60 -7.94 25.62 4.65
C LYS A 60 -7.92 24.15 4.22
N TYR A 61 -6.73 23.55 4.14
CA TYR A 61 -6.58 22.12 3.88
C TYR A 61 -7.20 21.29 5.00
N GLN A 62 -6.87 21.60 6.26
CA GLN A 62 -7.46 20.92 7.42
C GLN A 62 -8.98 21.04 7.45
N TYR A 63 -9.54 22.20 7.12
CA TYR A 63 -10.99 22.38 6.99
C TYR A 63 -11.61 21.40 5.98
N LYS A 64 -11.05 21.34 4.77
CA LYS A 64 -11.54 20.47 3.70
C LYS A 64 -11.42 19.00 4.08
N ARG A 65 -10.30 18.61 4.68
CA ARG A 65 -10.03 17.27 5.19
C ARG A 65 -11.12 16.84 6.19
N LEU A 66 -11.31 17.61 7.26
CA LEU A 66 -12.31 17.31 8.28
C LEU A 66 -13.75 17.30 7.73
N CYS A 67 -14.12 18.25 6.87
CA CYS A 67 -15.43 18.23 6.21
C CYS A 67 -15.65 16.97 5.36
N THR A 68 -14.59 16.42 4.76
CA THR A 68 -14.68 15.19 3.95
C THR A 68 -14.92 13.98 4.84
N HIS A 69 -14.19 13.85 5.95
CA HIS A 69 -14.41 12.78 6.92
C HIS A 69 -15.78 12.88 7.59
N LEU A 70 -16.20 14.06 8.02
CA LEU A 70 -17.53 14.27 8.62
C LEU A 70 -18.68 13.93 7.66
N ARG A 71 -18.48 14.10 6.35
CA ARG A 71 -19.50 13.71 5.35
C ARG A 71 -19.50 12.22 5.08
N ARG A 72 -18.32 11.57 5.04
CA ARG A 72 -18.18 10.13 4.74
C ARG A 72 -18.50 9.25 5.95
N ASN A 73 -18.21 9.73 7.15
CA ASN A 73 -18.41 9.01 8.40
C ASN A 73 -19.51 9.70 9.21
N GLY A 74 -20.77 9.31 8.97
CA GLY A 74 -21.93 9.86 9.67
C GLY A 74 -21.87 9.68 11.20
N SER A 75 -21.24 8.60 11.68
CA SER A 75 -21.06 8.34 13.11
C SER A 75 -20.10 9.33 13.78
N LEU A 76 -19.17 9.95 13.02
CA LEU A 76 -18.20 10.89 13.57
C LEU A 76 -18.88 12.14 14.14
N ALA A 77 -19.90 12.65 13.45
CA ALA A 77 -20.70 13.79 13.92
C ALA A 77 -21.54 13.45 15.16
N GLU A 78 -21.96 12.19 15.32
CA GLU A 78 -22.65 11.72 16.52
C GLU A 78 -21.69 11.60 17.70
N LYS A 79 -20.50 11.04 17.50
CA LYS A 79 -19.45 10.94 18.53
C LYS A 79 -18.98 12.29 19.05
N LEU A 80 -18.92 13.30 18.17
CA LEU A 80 -18.63 14.68 18.56
C LEU A 80 -19.77 15.30 19.38
N ARG A 81 -21.03 14.94 19.07
CA ARG A 81 -22.21 15.41 19.81
C ARG A 81 -22.37 14.70 21.16
N SER A 82 -22.03 13.42 21.25
CA SER A 82 -22.05 12.66 22.50
C SER A 82 -20.92 13.03 23.45
N GLY A 83 -19.87 13.68 22.94
CA GLY A 83 -18.67 14.03 23.71
C GLY A 83 -17.68 12.88 23.88
N GLU A 84 -17.86 11.77 23.15
CA GLU A 84 -16.89 10.66 23.10
C GLU A 84 -15.55 11.11 22.49
N LEU A 85 -15.62 12.05 21.54
CA LEU A 85 -14.45 12.66 20.91
C LEU A 85 -14.38 14.15 21.25
N ASP A 86 -13.20 14.59 21.70
CA ASP A 86 -12.94 16.01 21.97
C ASP A 86 -12.80 16.78 20.64
N PRO A 87 -13.69 17.75 20.33
CA PRO A 87 -13.61 18.54 19.11
C PRO A 87 -12.29 19.30 18.97
N GLU A 88 -11.60 19.66 20.06
CA GLU A 88 -10.32 20.36 19.96
C GLU A 88 -9.16 19.46 19.53
N GLN A 89 -9.26 18.15 19.79
CA GLN A 89 -8.22 17.16 19.46
C GLN A 89 -8.47 16.47 18.12
N VAL A 90 -9.68 16.53 17.58
CA VAL A 90 -10.03 15.87 16.31
C VAL A 90 -9.16 16.35 15.14
N ALA A 91 -8.72 17.61 15.16
CA ALA A 91 -7.84 18.14 14.13
C ALA A 91 -6.41 17.55 14.14
N SER A 92 -5.93 17.04 15.28
CA SER A 92 -4.60 16.44 15.42
C SER A 92 -4.59 14.93 15.16
N LEU A 93 -5.75 14.29 15.09
CA LEU A 93 -5.88 12.87 14.76
C LEU A 93 -5.45 12.59 13.31
N GLN A 94 -4.91 11.40 13.08
CA GLN A 94 -4.56 10.89 11.75
C GLN A 94 -5.82 10.48 10.96
N ASP A 95 -5.70 10.40 9.64
CA ASP A 95 -6.83 10.09 8.74
C ASP A 95 -7.45 8.73 9.08
N GLU A 96 -6.62 7.75 9.41
CA GLU A 96 -7.04 6.40 9.75
C GLU A 96 -7.95 6.37 10.97
N ALA A 97 -7.73 7.25 11.95
CA ALA A 97 -8.57 7.33 13.15
C ALA A 97 -9.94 7.98 12.87
N LEU A 98 -10.02 8.84 11.86
CA LEU A 98 -11.24 9.57 11.47
C LEU A 98 -12.13 8.78 10.48
N MET A 99 -11.57 7.74 9.84
CA MET A 99 -12.30 6.87 8.93
C MET A 99 -13.39 6.04 9.63
N ALA A 100 -14.41 5.67 8.87
CA ALA A 100 -15.42 4.72 9.33
C ALA A 100 -14.81 3.34 9.52
N GLU A 101 -15.33 2.56 10.47
CA GLU A 101 -14.75 1.25 10.81
C GLU A 101 -14.77 0.27 9.62
N SER A 102 -15.81 0.33 8.78
CA SER A 102 -15.87 -0.45 7.53
C SER A 102 -14.71 -0.10 6.58
N GLN A 103 -14.43 1.18 6.37
CA GLN A 103 -13.34 1.64 5.52
C GLN A 103 -11.97 1.23 6.07
N LYS A 104 -11.80 1.23 7.40
CA LYS A 104 -10.56 0.74 8.01
C LYS A 104 -10.36 -0.75 7.74
N SER A 105 -11.42 -1.55 7.85
CA SER A 105 -11.35 -2.99 7.58
C SER A 105 -11.01 -3.30 6.11
N GLU A 106 -11.65 -2.58 5.17
CA GLU A 106 -11.36 -2.70 3.73
C GLU A 106 -9.91 -2.32 3.43
N LEU A 107 -9.42 -1.22 3.98
CA LEU A 107 -8.05 -0.76 3.75
C LEU A 107 -7.00 -1.73 4.33
N GLN A 108 -7.31 -2.40 5.44
CA GLN A 108 -6.48 -3.47 5.98
C GLN A 108 -6.49 -4.71 5.08
N GLN A 109 -7.64 -5.10 4.54
CA GLN A 109 -7.76 -6.20 3.59
C GLN A 109 -6.94 -5.92 2.33
N PHE A 110 -7.13 -4.76 1.70
CA PHE A 110 -6.34 -4.35 0.53
C PHE A 110 -4.85 -4.29 0.82
N ARG A 111 -4.45 -3.84 2.02
CA ARG A 111 -3.04 -3.84 2.42
C ARG A 111 -2.48 -5.25 2.56
N GLN A 112 -3.27 -6.20 3.06
CA GLN A 112 -2.87 -7.60 3.18
C GLN A 112 -2.79 -8.27 1.80
N GLU A 113 -3.77 -8.03 0.95
CA GLU A 113 -3.81 -8.54 -0.44
C GLU A 113 -2.64 -8.01 -1.26
N SER A 114 -2.39 -6.70 -1.23
CA SER A 114 -1.26 -6.10 -1.93
C SER A 114 0.10 -6.57 -1.40
N LEU A 115 0.22 -6.82 -0.09
CA LEU A 115 1.43 -7.44 0.47
C LEU A 115 1.60 -8.88 -0.03
N GLN A 116 0.52 -9.66 -0.07
CA GLN A 116 0.55 -11.03 -0.57
C GLN A 116 0.94 -11.08 -2.05
N GLU A 117 0.38 -10.18 -2.87
CA GLU A 117 0.72 -10.02 -4.28
C GLU A 117 2.20 -9.60 -4.45
N ALA A 118 2.67 -8.61 -3.69
CA ALA A 118 4.04 -8.12 -3.77
C ALA A 118 5.09 -9.14 -3.32
N LEU A 119 4.75 -10.04 -2.39
CA LEU A 119 5.61 -11.15 -1.99
C LEU A 119 5.71 -12.24 -3.06
N GLY A 120 4.96 -12.13 -4.16
CA GLY A 120 4.95 -13.14 -5.21
C GLY A 120 4.42 -14.48 -4.72
N ILE A 121 3.69 -14.50 -3.59
CA ILE A 121 2.89 -15.66 -3.18
C ILE A 121 1.66 -15.67 -4.09
N THR A 122 1.91 -15.87 -5.38
CA THR A 122 0.86 -16.17 -6.33
C THR A 122 0.33 -17.56 -5.98
N ALA A 123 -0.91 -17.85 -6.37
CA ALA A 123 -1.48 -19.20 -6.25
C ALA A 123 -0.59 -20.29 -6.91
N GLU A 124 0.37 -19.86 -7.72
CA GLU A 124 1.43 -20.64 -8.35
C GLU A 124 2.52 -21.12 -7.38
N ASP A 125 2.60 -20.66 -6.14
CA ASP A 125 3.55 -21.20 -5.15
C ASP A 125 2.86 -22.05 -4.06
N SER A 126 1.52 -22.04 -3.99
CA SER A 126 0.81 -22.52 -2.79
C SER A 126 -0.26 -23.61 -2.99
N ALA A 127 -0.65 -24.04 -4.20
CA ALA A 127 -1.81 -24.95 -4.32
C ALA A 127 -1.62 -26.35 -4.91
N HIS A 128 -0.86 -26.60 -6.00
CA HIS A 128 -0.90 -27.94 -6.64
C HIS A 128 0.40 -28.41 -7.29
N TRP A 129 1.55 -28.07 -6.70
CA TRP A 129 2.82 -28.64 -7.13
C TRP A 129 3.05 -29.99 -6.47
N THR A 130 3.12 -31.04 -7.28
CA THR A 130 3.46 -32.38 -6.81
C THR A 130 4.97 -32.54 -6.88
N PRO A 131 5.67 -32.81 -5.75
CA PRO A 131 7.09 -33.12 -5.79
C PRO A 131 7.32 -34.45 -6.53
N SER A 132 8.31 -34.48 -7.42
CA SER A 132 8.65 -35.66 -8.21
C SER A 132 10.12 -35.69 -8.52
N ASP A 133 10.72 -36.87 -8.30
CA ASP A 133 12.10 -37.18 -8.67
C ASP A 133 12.21 -37.82 -10.06
N GLN A 134 11.10 -37.88 -10.82
CA GLN A 134 11.05 -38.50 -12.15
C GLN A 134 11.60 -37.61 -13.27
N PHE A 135 11.83 -36.32 -12.98
CA PHE A 135 12.26 -35.33 -13.97
C PHE A 135 13.65 -34.80 -13.60
N ALA A 136 14.58 -34.86 -14.55
CA ALA A 136 15.89 -34.24 -14.45
C ALA A 136 15.86 -32.84 -15.07
N CYS A 137 16.35 -31.83 -14.35
CA CYS A 137 16.39 -30.47 -14.88
C CYS A 137 17.41 -30.35 -16.03
N PRO A 138 17.04 -29.82 -17.21
CA PRO A 138 17.98 -29.70 -18.34
C PRO A 138 19.11 -28.68 -18.10
N ARG A 139 19.00 -27.82 -17.08
CA ARG A 139 19.97 -26.76 -16.77
C ARG A 139 20.98 -27.14 -15.69
N CYS A 140 20.54 -27.89 -14.68
CA CYS A 140 21.36 -28.19 -13.50
C CYS A 140 21.39 -29.68 -13.16
N GLU A 141 20.75 -30.52 -13.98
CA GLU A 141 20.74 -31.98 -13.89
C GLU A 141 20.25 -32.55 -12.55
N CYS A 142 19.67 -31.70 -11.70
CA CYS A 142 19.07 -32.12 -10.44
C CYS A 142 17.72 -32.80 -10.71
N ASN A 143 17.47 -33.90 -9.99
CA ASN A 143 16.19 -34.63 -10.04
C ASN A 143 15.14 -34.05 -9.07
N LYS A 144 15.52 -33.09 -8.22
CA LYS A 144 14.58 -32.43 -7.30
C LYS A 144 13.72 -31.43 -8.07
N CYS A 145 12.57 -31.90 -8.52
CA CYS A 145 11.62 -31.13 -9.32
C CYS A 145 10.22 -31.18 -8.70
N VAL A 146 9.41 -30.18 -9.04
CA VAL A 146 7.98 -30.17 -8.74
C VAL A 146 7.22 -29.96 -10.05
N TYR A 147 6.06 -30.58 -10.20
CA TYR A 147 5.26 -30.45 -11.42
C TYR A 147 3.79 -30.13 -11.11
N ILE A 148 3.12 -29.51 -12.07
CA ILE A 148 1.68 -29.29 -12.06
C ILE A 148 1.08 -29.77 -13.39
N GLN A 149 -0.06 -30.44 -13.32
CA GLN A 149 -0.81 -30.84 -14.50
C GLN A 149 -1.90 -29.80 -14.76
N SER A 150 -1.92 -29.25 -15.95
CA SER A 150 -2.88 -28.23 -16.38
C SER A 150 -3.52 -28.65 -17.70
N PHE A 151 -4.83 -28.46 -17.83
CA PHE A 151 -5.51 -28.66 -19.10
C PHE A 151 -5.55 -27.31 -19.82
N LYS A 152 -4.92 -27.20 -20.98
CA LYS A 152 -4.98 -25.96 -21.79
C LYS A 152 -6.35 -25.90 -22.47
N GLY A 153 -7.25 -25.07 -21.96
CA GLY A 153 -8.42 -24.64 -22.71
C GLY A 153 -7.98 -23.60 -23.75
N PHE A 154 -7.75 -24.01 -25.00
CA PHE A 154 -7.63 -23.07 -26.13
C PHE A 154 -8.83 -23.30 -27.05
N HIS A 155 -9.71 -22.30 -27.17
CA HIS A 155 -10.97 -22.39 -27.91
C HIS A 155 -10.78 -22.82 -29.39
N SER A 156 -11.43 -23.92 -29.81
CA SER A 156 -12.00 -24.11 -31.15
C SER A 156 -12.56 -25.55 -31.35
N HIS A 157 -13.88 -25.70 -31.25
CA HIS A 157 -14.68 -26.71 -31.98
C HIS A 157 -14.31 -28.22 -31.83
N ASP A 158 -13.75 -28.68 -30.71
CA ASP A 158 -13.70 -30.12 -30.42
C ASP A 158 -13.68 -30.37 -28.90
N ASP A 159 -14.87 -30.40 -28.31
CA ASP A 159 -15.06 -30.49 -26.84
C ASP A 159 -14.64 -31.85 -26.23
N ASN A 160 -13.94 -32.73 -26.97
CA ASN A 160 -13.54 -34.06 -26.50
C ASN A 160 -12.03 -34.32 -26.41
N ASN A 161 -11.14 -33.41 -26.84
CA ASN A 161 -9.69 -33.66 -26.79
C ASN A 161 -8.95 -32.60 -25.95
N GLN A 162 -9.16 -32.65 -24.63
CA GLN A 162 -8.39 -31.86 -23.68
C GLN A 162 -7.06 -32.57 -23.40
N GLU A 163 -5.99 -32.17 -24.09
CA GLU A 163 -4.66 -32.72 -23.83
C GLU A 163 -4.11 -32.18 -22.50
N PRO A 164 -3.74 -33.06 -21.54
CA PRO A 164 -3.11 -32.64 -20.30
C PRO A 164 -1.69 -32.12 -20.59
N VAL A 165 -1.37 -30.94 -20.08
CA VAL A 165 -0.05 -30.34 -20.19
C VAL A 165 0.63 -30.36 -18.82
N ILE A 166 1.77 -31.04 -18.73
CA ILE A 166 2.59 -31.11 -17.51
C ILE A 166 3.65 -30.01 -17.55
N THR A 167 3.58 -29.09 -16.60
CA THR A 167 4.60 -28.05 -16.41
C THR A 167 5.47 -28.42 -15.21
N ILE A 168 6.79 -28.39 -15.38
CA ILE A 168 7.78 -28.84 -14.40
C ILE A 168 8.66 -27.67 -14.00
N ARG A 169 9.00 -27.57 -12.71
CA ARG A 169 9.88 -26.57 -12.13
C ARG A 169 10.98 -27.24 -11.31
N CYS A 170 12.23 -26.90 -11.57
CA CYS A 170 13.34 -27.37 -10.74
C CYS A 170 13.37 -26.63 -9.40
N THR A 171 13.50 -27.35 -8.28
CA THR A 171 13.56 -26.71 -6.96
C THR A 171 14.87 -25.95 -6.72
N SER A 172 15.97 -26.40 -7.35
CA SER A 172 17.32 -25.87 -7.17
C SER A 172 17.59 -24.61 -8.00
N CYS A 173 17.38 -24.66 -9.33
CA CYS A 173 17.71 -23.54 -10.24
C CYS A 173 16.47 -22.73 -10.69
N LYS A 174 15.27 -23.11 -10.24
CA LYS A 174 13.98 -22.47 -10.57
C LYS A 174 13.64 -22.41 -12.06
N HIS A 175 14.34 -23.17 -12.90
CA HIS A 175 13.99 -23.31 -14.31
C HIS A 175 12.60 -23.96 -14.45
N LEU A 176 11.78 -23.43 -15.35
CA LEU A 176 10.41 -23.86 -15.64
C LEU A 176 10.36 -24.30 -17.10
N TRP A 177 9.82 -25.49 -17.37
CA TRP A 177 9.67 -26.04 -18.73
C TRP A 177 8.43 -26.94 -18.80
N LYS A 178 7.94 -27.21 -20.01
CA LYS A 178 6.88 -28.20 -20.22
C LYS A 178 7.45 -29.55 -20.65
N GLU A 179 6.79 -30.64 -20.28
CA GLU A 179 7.24 -32.00 -20.62
C GLU A 179 7.39 -32.21 -22.14
N ASP A 180 6.53 -31.58 -22.95
CA ASP A 180 6.52 -31.65 -24.41
C ASP A 180 7.61 -30.81 -25.10
N GLU A 181 8.24 -29.88 -24.39
CA GLU A 181 9.27 -29.00 -24.94
C GLU A 181 10.67 -29.65 -24.94
N VAL A 182 10.86 -30.77 -24.23
CA VAL A 182 12.16 -31.44 -24.09
C VAL A 182 12.09 -32.84 -24.69
N GLU A 183 12.74 -33.04 -25.83
CA GLU A 183 12.95 -34.38 -26.43
C GLU A 183 13.71 -35.26 -25.42
N GLY A 184 13.00 -36.22 -24.80
CA GLY A 184 13.54 -37.08 -23.74
C GLY A 184 12.76 -37.09 -22.43
N GLY A 185 11.54 -36.53 -22.38
CA GLY A 185 10.65 -36.34 -21.21
C GLY A 185 10.36 -37.52 -20.26
N ARG A 186 10.97 -38.69 -20.45
CA ARG A 186 11.09 -39.75 -19.43
C ARG A 186 12.50 -40.35 -19.45
N MET A 187 13.51 -39.60 -19.05
CA MET A 187 14.79 -40.23 -18.68
C MET A 187 14.53 -41.03 -17.41
N ALA A 188 14.41 -42.34 -17.56
CA ALA A 188 14.15 -43.28 -16.49
C ALA A 188 15.11 -43.03 -15.32
N ALA A 189 14.55 -42.95 -14.11
CA ALA A 189 15.30 -42.85 -12.85
C ALA A 189 16.41 -43.92 -12.82
N GLY A 190 17.64 -43.47 -13.02
CA GLY A 190 18.73 -44.38 -13.36
C GLY A 190 20.13 -43.81 -13.14
N SER A 191 20.30 -42.81 -12.28
CA SER A 191 21.58 -42.54 -11.62
C SER A 191 21.33 -41.71 -10.36
N PHE A 192 21.56 -42.33 -9.21
CA PHE A 192 21.59 -41.67 -7.92
C PHE A 192 22.96 -41.00 -7.78
N GLU A 193 23.08 -39.76 -8.24
CA GLU A 193 24.18 -38.88 -7.84
C GLU A 193 23.60 -37.79 -6.95
N ASP A 194 24.04 -37.78 -5.68
CA ASP A 194 23.66 -36.79 -4.69
C ASP A 194 23.90 -35.38 -5.22
N CYS A 195 22.82 -34.60 -5.36
CA CYS A 195 22.89 -33.18 -5.76
C CYS A 195 23.39 -32.30 -4.60
N ASN A 196 24.60 -32.58 -4.10
CA ASN A 196 25.31 -31.72 -3.17
C ASN A 196 26.50 -31.08 -3.88
N GLY A 197 26.27 -29.86 -4.37
CA GLY A 197 27.32 -28.96 -4.83
C GLY A 197 27.42 -28.88 -6.34
N VAL A 198 26.93 -27.80 -6.94
CA VAL A 198 27.73 -26.62 -7.31
C VAL A 198 26.72 -25.61 -7.87
N VAL A 199 26.44 -24.55 -7.11
CA VAL A 199 25.89 -23.33 -7.70
C VAL A 199 27.01 -22.75 -8.57
N LYS A 200 26.98 -23.01 -9.88
CA LYS A 200 27.76 -22.21 -10.82
C LYS A 200 27.10 -20.83 -10.88
N THR A 201 27.52 -19.94 -9.99
CA THR A 201 27.41 -18.51 -10.22
C THR A 201 28.29 -18.17 -11.41
N GLU A 202 27.75 -18.27 -12.62
CA GLU A 202 28.25 -17.49 -13.74
C GLU A 202 27.86 -16.04 -13.45
N ARG A 203 28.78 -15.35 -12.76
CA ARG A 203 28.79 -13.90 -12.66
C ARG A 203 29.17 -13.40 -14.05
N SER A 204 28.18 -13.07 -14.86
CA SER A 204 28.42 -12.31 -16.08
C SER A 204 28.97 -10.94 -15.68
N GLU A 205 30.26 -10.75 -15.91
CA GLU A 205 30.91 -9.45 -15.88
C GLU A 205 30.26 -8.58 -16.97
N ALA A 206 29.46 -7.61 -16.53
CA ALA A 206 29.02 -6.53 -17.40
C ALA A 206 30.26 -5.71 -17.81
N PRO A 207 30.46 -5.41 -19.11
CA PRO A 207 31.54 -4.54 -19.52
C PRO A 207 31.32 -3.13 -18.99
N ALA A 208 32.35 -2.61 -18.32
CA ALA A 208 32.43 -1.24 -17.88
C ALA A 208 32.40 -0.29 -19.09
N ILE A 209 31.34 0.51 -19.20
CA ILE A 209 31.29 1.67 -20.09
C ILE A 209 31.55 2.90 -19.21
N TRP A 210 32.81 3.35 -19.18
CA TRP A 210 33.20 4.66 -18.67
C TRP A 210 33.46 5.60 -19.84
N GLY A 211 32.91 6.81 -19.71
CA GLY A 211 33.04 7.95 -20.62
C GLY A 211 31.64 8.55 -20.78
N GLY A 212 31.28 9.70 -20.22
CA GLY A 212 32.04 10.87 -19.78
C GLY A 212 31.19 12.08 -20.18
N GLU A 213 31.31 13.18 -19.43
CA GLU A 213 30.77 14.52 -19.68
C GLU A 213 29.33 14.85 -19.23
N ASP A 214 29.29 15.43 -18.03
CA ASP A 214 28.90 16.82 -17.78
C ASP A 214 27.53 17.32 -18.26
N ARG A 215 26.57 17.38 -17.32
CA ARG A 215 25.85 18.65 -17.08
C ARG A 215 25.24 18.74 -15.68
N ALA A 216 25.57 19.85 -15.03
CA ALA A 216 25.22 20.23 -13.67
C ALA A 216 23.70 20.36 -13.42
N GLU A 217 23.25 19.86 -12.27
CA GLU A 217 22.01 20.28 -11.61
C GLU A 217 22.32 21.30 -10.51
N PRO A 218 21.70 22.50 -10.51
CA PRO A 218 21.96 23.52 -9.50
C PRO A 218 20.76 23.67 -8.55
N TRP A 219 20.69 22.90 -7.47
CA TRP A 219 19.79 23.23 -6.34
C TRP A 219 20.40 22.84 -5.00
N LEU A 220 21.42 23.61 -4.57
CA LEU A 220 21.84 23.67 -3.18
C LEU A 220 21.02 24.75 -2.46
N LEU A 221 20.20 24.32 -1.50
CA LEU A 221 19.76 25.15 -0.39
C LEU A 221 20.95 25.38 0.56
N PRO A 222 21.24 26.61 1.02
CA PRO A 222 22.07 26.78 2.19
C PRO A 222 21.21 26.80 3.46
N ALA A 223 21.64 26.00 4.43
CA ALA A 223 21.24 26.09 5.83
C ALA A 223 21.93 27.28 6.51
N SER A 224 21.14 28.02 7.28
CA SER A 224 21.39 28.64 8.59
C SER A 224 22.75 29.27 8.92
N SER A 225 22.70 30.57 9.25
CA SER A 225 23.32 31.15 10.45
C SER A 225 22.41 32.25 11.01
#